data_AF-A0A6A7C473-F1
#
_entry.id   AF-A0A6A7C473-F1
#
_cell.length_a   1.000
_cell.length_b   1.000
_cell.length_c   1.000
_cell.angle_alpha   90.00
_cell.angle_beta   90.00
_cell.angle_gamma   90.00
#
_symmetry.space_group_name_H-M   'P 1'
#
loop_
_entity.id
_entity.type
_entity.pdbx_description
1 polymer ?
#
loop_
_entity_poly.entity_id
_entity_poly.type
_entity_poly.pdbx_seq_one_letter_code
_entity_poly.pdbx_strand_id
1 'polypeptide(L)'
;MDGSSHSMAHTTRNVRNKESLPPPQRTHSPPESTRRLSASLPHALGETPEMHAEHDQVKPKTHTGLGVVSETKLFYCVLIPSWILEIVSAAVGSIYHTWHPAFIACFTLFMVLHWWAWLQTTVGMLQRASWVRDESDLVDRRQFLYFAVRLNRLQVPTAFIAFIAFIQAYPRRGKLDDLAFWLLFLLIFIWNTVFSVMNAYNNITWETERLQYEEGEMPFGNTFLAILGIPTTAKELPPNPKGD
;
A
#
# COMPACT_ATOMS: atom_id res chain seq x y z
N MET A 1 -25.33 57.47 -44.90
CA MET A 1 -24.30 58.04 -44.02
C MET A 1 -24.91 58.19 -42.64
N ASP A 2 -24.16 57.68 -41.69
CA ASP A 2 -24.55 57.24 -40.36
C ASP A 2 -25.06 58.33 -39.42
N GLY A 3 -25.70 57.88 -38.33
CA GLY A 3 -25.69 58.66 -37.09
C GLY A 3 -26.91 58.56 -36.19
N SER A 4 -27.27 57.36 -35.73
CA SER A 4 -28.21 57.18 -34.61
C SER A 4 -27.48 57.42 -33.28
N SER A 5 -28.00 58.32 -32.44
CA SER A 5 -27.55 58.53 -31.06
C SER A 5 -28.76 58.65 -30.14
N HIS A 6 -29.09 57.58 -29.42
CA HIS A 6 -30.19 57.55 -28.45
C HIS A 6 -29.68 57.81 -27.02
N SER A 7 -30.17 58.91 -26.47
CA SER A 7 -30.80 59.07 -25.15
C SER A 7 -30.09 58.56 -23.88
N MET A 8 -29.59 59.51 -23.08
CA MET A 8 -29.42 59.38 -21.63
C MET A 8 -30.75 59.58 -20.90
N ALA A 9 -31.02 58.77 -19.87
CA ALA A 9 -31.90 59.15 -18.77
C ALA A 9 -31.36 58.57 -17.45
N HIS A 10 -30.85 59.46 -16.60
CA HIS A 10 -30.57 59.22 -15.19
C HIS A 10 -31.88 59.35 -14.39
N THR A 11 -32.11 58.46 -13.42
CA THR A 11 -32.97 58.73 -12.25
C THR A 11 -32.40 57.99 -11.04
N THR A 12 -32.35 58.72 -9.92
CA THR A 12 -31.63 58.41 -8.68
C THR A 12 -32.60 58.29 -7.50
N ARG A 13 -32.14 57.63 -6.41
CA ARG A 13 -32.65 57.48 -5.01
C ARG A 13 -33.35 56.14 -4.69
N ASN A 14 -33.16 55.48 -3.54
CA ASN A 14 -32.74 55.94 -2.21
C ASN A 14 -32.22 54.79 -1.29
N VAL A 15 -31.13 55.09 -0.55
CA VAL A 15 -30.70 54.68 0.82
C VAL A 15 -31.32 53.46 1.54
N ARG A 16 -30.45 52.54 2.02
CA ARG A 16 -30.57 51.94 3.37
C ARG A 16 -29.22 51.54 3.97
N ASN A 17 -29.09 51.83 5.26
CA ASN A 17 -27.93 51.74 6.14
C ASN A 17 -27.69 50.33 6.72
N LYS A 18 -26.42 50.10 7.13
CA LYS A 18 -25.91 49.14 8.16
C LYS A 18 -25.97 47.63 7.86
N GLU A 19 -24.79 47.01 7.75
CA GLU A 19 -24.21 46.16 8.82
C GLU A 19 -22.76 45.77 8.47
N SER A 20 -21.86 46.02 9.42
CA SER A 20 -20.44 45.67 9.37
C SER A 20 -20.25 44.18 9.66
N LEU A 21 -19.84 43.41 8.65
CA LEU A 21 -19.42 42.02 8.83
C LEU A 21 -17.96 41.96 9.35
N PRO A 22 -17.65 41.06 10.29
CA PRO A 22 -16.31 40.89 10.84
C PRO A 22 -15.33 40.31 9.80
N PRO A 23 -14.02 40.56 9.92
CA PRO A 23 -13.04 40.03 8.97
C PRO A 23 -13.04 38.50 9.00
N PRO A 24 -12.87 37.83 7.84
CA PRO A 24 -12.76 36.38 7.80
C PRO A 24 -11.55 35.94 8.63
N GLN A 25 -11.83 35.04 9.58
CA GLN A 25 -10.83 34.36 10.38
C GLN A 25 -9.80 33.69 9.47
N ARG A 26 -8.51 33.93 9.75
CA ARG A 26 -7.38 33.21 9.17
C ARG A 26 -7.51 31.73 9.51
N THR A 27 -8.08 30.93 8.62
CA THR A 27 -7.76 29.50 8.55
C THR A 27 -6.34 29.40 8.01
N HIS A 28 -5.46 28.79 8.80
CA HIS A 28 -4.06 28.55 8.46
C HIS A 28 -3.94 27.84 7.10
N SER A 29 -3.72 28.64 6.05
CA SER A 29 -3.17 28.15 4.80
C SER A 29 -1.76 27.67 5.10
N PRO A 30 -1.34 26.48 4.63
CA PRO A 30 0.07 26.11 4.68
C PRO A 30 0.89 27.20 3.95
N PRO A 31 2.11 27.48 4.41
CA PRO A 31 2.91 28.57 3.88
C PRO A 31 3.07 28.43 2.36
N GLU A 32 2.88 29.54 1.65
CA GLU A 32 2.89 29.67 0.20
C GLU A 32 4.21 29.20 -0.46
N SER A 33 5.25 28.98 0.35
CA SER A 33 6.52 28.37 -0.04
C SER A 33 6.40 26.89 -0.43
N THR A 34 5.45 26.14 0.14
CA THR A 34 5.27 24.71 -0.20
C THR A 34 4.54 24.53 -1.54
N ARG A 35 3.68 25.50 -1.90
CA ARG A 35 2.94 25.52 -3.18
C ARG A 35 3.82 25.83 -4.39
N ARG A 36 4.97 26.50 -4.17
CA ARG A 36 5.92 26.84 -5.24
C ARG A 36 6.94 25.74 -5.52
N LEU A 37 7.23 24.87 -4.55
CA LEU A 37 8.20 23.79 -4.72
C LEU A 37 7.64 22.62 -5.54
N SER A 38 6.33 22.40 -5.54
CA SER A 38 5.67 21.43 -6.42
C SER A 38 5.58 21.89 -7.88
N ALA A 39 5.75 23.19 -8.16
CA ALA A 39 5.69 23.74 -9.51
C ALA A 39 7.06 23.78 -10.24
N SER A 40 8.16 23.57 -9.53
CA SER A 40 9.53 23.78 -10.06
C SER A 40 10.37 22.51 -10.21
N LEU A 41 9.84 21.35 -9.84
CA LEU A 41 10.48 20.06 -10.12
C LEU A 41 10.03 19.56 -11.51
N PRO A 42 10.84 18.73 -12.20
CA PRO A 42 10.69 18.49 -13.64
C PRO A 42 9.37 17.91 -14.17
N HIS A 43 8.25 17.82 -13.45
CA HIS A 43 6.99 17.14 -13.85
C HIS A 43 7.25 15.71 -14.40
N ALA A 44 6.26 14.82 -14.58
CA ALA A 44 6.59 13.47 -15.08
C ALA A 44 7.37 13.58 -16.41
N LEU A 45 8.18 12.59 -16.80
CA LEU A 45 8.97 12.62 -18.07
C LEU A 45 8.18 13.27 -19.23
N GLY A 46 8.34 14.57 -19.46
CA GLY A 46 7.66 15.34 -20.51
C GLY A 46 6.18 15.74 -20.28
N GLU A 47 5.58 15.62 -19.08
CA GLU A 47 4.18 15.96 -18.84
C GLU A 47 3.98 17.45 -18.48
N THR A 48 2.91 18.08 -18.99
CA THR A 48 2.60 19.49 -18.75
C THR A 48 1.83 19.70 -17.43
N PRO A 49 1.87 20.91 -16.82
CA PRO A 49 1.14 21.21 -15.58
C PRO A 49 -0.39 21.04 -15.71
N GLU A 50 -0.91 21.18 -16.93
CA GLU A 50 -2.33 21.03 -17.23
C GLU A 50 -2.73 19.56 -17.25
N MET A 51 -1.90 18.69 -17.81
CA MET A 51 -2.11 17.23 -17.76
C MET A 51 -2.03 16.70 -16.32
N HIS A 52 -1.16 17.25 -15.48
CA HIS A 52 -1.10 16.90 -14.05
C HIS A 52 -2.37 17.28 -13.27
N ALA A 53 -3.06 18.35 -13.64
CA ALA A 53 -4.33 18.76 -13.02
C ALA A 53 -5.52 17.86 -13.45
N GLU A 54 -5.39 17.11 -14.54
CA GLU A 54 -6.40 16.15 -15.00
C GLU A 54 -6.38 14.85 -14.18
N HIS A 55 -5.27 14.57 -13.47
CA HIS A 55 -5.12 13.39 -12.61
C HIS A 55 -6.10 13.41 -11.43
N ASP A 56 -6.40 14.60 -10.91
CA ASP A 56 -7.40 14.80 -9.84
C ASP A 56 -8.85 14.56 -10.30
N GLN A 57 -9.10 14.48 -11.62
CA GLN A 57 -10.45 14.35 -12.19
C GLN A 57 -10.80 12.91 -12.62
N VAL A 58 -9.87 11.96 -12.49
CA VAL A 58 -10.10 10.56 -12.86
C VAL A 58 -11.17 9.95 -11.94
N LYS A 59 -12.25 9.43 -12.54
CA LYS A 59 -13.29 8.73 -11.78
C LYS A 59 -12.71 7.45 -11.17
N PRO A 60 -12.88 7.22 -9.86
CA PRO A 60 -12.34 6.04 -9.22
C PRO A 60 -12.93 4.76 -9.83
N LYS A 61 -12.05 3.80 -10.14
CA LYS A 61 -12.45 2.48 -10.63
C LYS A 61 -13.05 1.64 -9.49
N THR A 62 -14.12 0.92 -9.79
CA THR A 62 -14.72 0.00 -8.82
C THR A 62 -13.92 -1.30 -8.76
N HIS A 63 -13.18 -1.49 -7.67
CA HIS A 63 -12.52 -2.78 -7.38
C HIS A 63 -13.50 -3.80 -6.80
N THR A 64 -13.22 -5.08 -7.05
CA THR A 64 -13.96 -6.21 -6.47
C THR A 64 -13.30 -6.62 -5.15
N GLY A 65 -14.10 -6.90 -4.12
CA GLY A 65 -13.59 -7.31 -2.80
C GLY A 65 -14.18 -6.50 -1.65
N LEU A 66 -13.60 -6.68 -0.47
CA LEU A 66 -14.01 -5.99 0.76
C LEU A 66 -13.43 -4.56 0.79
N GLY A 67 -14.03 -3.70 1.63
CA GLY A 67 -13.44 -2.41 1.98
C GLY A 67 -12.07 -2.56 2.65
N VAL A 68 -11.22 -1.53 2.56
CA VAL A 68 -9.82 -1.57 3.02
C VAL A 68 -9.73 -2.04 4.46
N VAL A 69 -10.55 -1.49 5.37
CA VAL A 69 -10.54 -1.84 6.79
C VAL A 69 -10.88 -3.32 7.02
N SER A 70 -11.95 -3.80 6.39
CA SER A 70 -12.39 -5.19 6.53
C SER A 70 -11.40 -6.17 5.91
N GLU A 71 -10.80 -5.79 4.78
CA GLU A 71 -9.75 -6.57 4.13
C GLU A 71 -8.48 -6.66 5.01
N THR A 72 -8.07 -5.54 5.62
CA THR A 72 -6.95 -5.50 6.55
C THR A 72 -7.21 -6.35 7.79
N LYS A 73 -8.41 -6.27 8.38
CA LYS A 73 -8.81 -7.12 9.52
C LYS A 73 -8.72 -8.60 9.15
N LEU A 74 -9.32 -8.99 8.02
CA LEU A 74 -9.29 -10.37 7.55
C LEU A 74 -7.85 -10.86 7.32
N PHE A 75 -7.01 -10.02 6.71
CA PHE A 75 -5.60 -10.32 6.48
C PHE A 75 -4.88 -10.62 7.80
N TYR A 76 -5.02 -9.78 8.84
CA TYR A 76 -4.37 -10.02 10.12
C TYR A 76 -4.95 -11.21 10.89
N CYS A 77 -6.26 -11.49 10.76
CA CYS A 77 -6.89 -12.68 11.32
C CYS A 77 -6.35 -13.99 10.73
N VAL A 78 -5.80 -13.96 9.52
CA VAL A 78 -5.17 -15.12 8.85
C VAL A 78 -3.66 -15.13 9.07
N LEU A 79 -3.02 -13.97 8.97
CA LEU A 79 -1.56 -13.79 9.09
C LEU A 79 -1.03 -14.23 10.46
N ILE A 80 -1.63 -13.74 11.54
CA ILE A 80 -1.10 -13.99 12.89
C ILE A 80 -1.17 -15.49 13.23
N PRO A 81 -2.31 -16.19 13.03
CA PRO A 81 -2.35 -17.63 13.23
C PRO A 81 -1.39 -18.39 12.31
N SER A 82 -1.18 -17.92 11.06
CA SER A 82 -0.19 -18.51 10.16
C SER A 82 1.21 -18.53 10.78
N TRP A 83 1.69 -17.40 11.30
CA TRP A 83 3.01 -17.35 11.95
C TRP A 83 3.09 -18.21 13.20
N ILE A 84 2.03 -18.23 14.01
CA ILE A 84 1.98 -19.09 15.20
C ILE A 84 2.11 -20.56 14.78
N LEU A 85 1.36 -20.99 13.76
CA LEU A 85 1.41 -22.36 13.25
C LEU A 85 2.76 -22.70 12.62
N GLU A 86 3.41 -21.74 11.95
CA GLU A 86 4.77 -21.91 11.44
C GLU A 86 5.74 -22.21 12.59
N ILE A 87 5.73 -21.38 13.64
CA ILE A 87 6.57 -21.55 14.83
C ILE A 87 6.27 -22.87 15.55
N VAL A 88 4.98 -23.18 15.74
CA VAL A 88 4.56 -24.44 16.39
C VAL A 88 4.97 -25.64 15.56
N SER A 89 4.83 -25.58 14.23
CA SER A 89 5.29 -26.66 13.35
C SER A 89 6.80 -26.86 13.42
N ALA A 90 7.59 -25.78 13.51
CA ALA A 90 9.03 -25.86 13.70
C ALA A 90 9.39 -26.52 15.05
N ALA A 91 8.70 -26.15 16.13
CA ALA A 91 8.91 -26.73 17.45
C ALA A 91 8.51 -28.22 17.49
N VAL A 92 7.32 -28.56 16.97
CA VAL A 92 6.81 -29.95 16.95
C VAL A 92 7.68 -30.83 16.05
N GLY A 93 8.07 -30.36 14.87
CA GLY A 93 8.93 -31.11 13.97
C GLY A 93 10.33 -31.33 14.55
N SER A 94 10.83 -30.39 15.36
CA SER A 94 12.09 -30.56 16.10
C SER A 94 12.03 -31.62 17.20
N ILE A 95 10.86 -31.89 17.80
CA ILE A 95 10.72 -32.80 18.95
C ILE A 95 10.23 -34.18 18.52
N TYR A 96 9.21 -34.21 17.65
CA TYR A 96 8.46 -35.41 17.29
C TYR A 96 8.71 -35.89 15.85
N HIS A 97 9.58 -35.21 15.10
CA HIS A 97 9.86 -35.46 13.69
C HIS A 97 8.67 -35.12 12.75
N THR A 98 8.94 -35.08 11.44
CA THR A 98 7.99 -34.64 10.40
C THR A 98 6.83 -35.58 10.14
N TRP A 99 7.00 -36.87 10.46
CA TRP A 99 5.95 -37.88 10.25
C TRP A 99 4.87 -37.84 11.34
N HIS A 100 5.07 -37.08 12.42
CA HIS A 100 4.09 -36.98 13.48
C HIS A 100 2.84 -36.21 13.00
N PRO A 101 1.62 -36.71 13.26
CA PRO A 101 0.38 -36.08 12.81
C PRO A 101 0.25 -34.61 13.25
N ALA A 102 0.76 -34.26 14.43
CA ALA A 102 0.74 -32.89 14.92
C ALA A 102 1.62 -31.94 14.08
N PHE A 103 2.78 -32.41 13.58
CA PHE A 103 3.62 -31.62 12.67
C PHE A 103 2.86 -31.38 11.37
N ILE A 104 2.35 -32.45 10.77
CA ILE A 104 1.63 -32.41 9.50
C ILE A 104 0.43 -31.46 9.61
N ALA A 105 -0.38 -31.58 10.66
CA ALA A 105 -1.54 -30.72 10.88
C ALA A 105 -1.14 -29.23 11.01
N CYS A 106 -0.15 -28.92 11.86
CA CYS A 106 0.29 -27.53 12.06
C CYS A 106 0.88 -26.93 10.77
N PHE A 107 1.75 -27.69 10.09
CA PHE A 107 2.40 -27.25 8.87
C PHE A 107 1.40 -27.07 7.72
N THR A 108 0.44 -27.99 7.55
CA THR A 108 -0.61 -27.87 6.54
C THR A 108 -1.50 -26.66 6.80
N LEU A 109 -1.93 -26.44 8.05
CA LEU A 109 -2.73 -25.27 8.41
C LEU A 109 -1.95 -23.97 8.20
N PHE A 110 -0.67 -23.93 8.58
CA PHE A 110 0.23 -22.82 8.26
C PHE A 110 0.24 -22.54 6.75
N MET A 111 0.49 -23.55 5.92
CA MET A 111 0.55 -23.38 4.46
C MET A 111 -0.76 -22.83 3.90
N VAL A 112 -1.91 -23.36 4.34
CA VAL A 112 -3.21 -22.89 3.88
C VAL A 112 -3.42 -21.41 4.23
N LEU A 113 -3.16 -21.01 5.48
CA LEU A 113 -3.35 -19.63 5.92
C LEU A 113 -2.34 -18.68 5.25
N HIS A 114 -1.07 -19.09 5.14
CA HIS A 114 -0.04 -18.32 4.46
C HIS A 114 -0.41 -18.06 2.99
N TRP A 115 -0.78 -19.11 2.26
CA TRP A 115 -1.19 -19.00 0.86
C TRP A 115 -2.48 -18.21 0.69
N TRP A 116 -3.43 -18.32 1.62
CA TRP A 116 -4.62 -17.49 1.62
C TRP A 116 -4.27 -16.00 1.74
N ALA A 117 -3.46 -15.62 2.73
CA ALA A 117 -3.04 -14.24 2.94
C ALA A 117 -2.20 -13.70 1.75
N TRP A 118 -1.37 -14.56 1.17
CA TRP A 118 -0.59 -14.26 -0.03
C TRP A 118 -1.51 -14.01 -1.23
N LEU A 119 -2.41 -14.93 -1.54
CA LEU A 119 -3.35 -14.83 -2.67
C LEU A 119 -4.28 -13.63 -2.54
N GLN A 120 -4.82 -13.38 -1.35
CA GLN A 120 -5.64 -12.20 -1.09
C GLN A 120 -4.88 -10.92 -1.43
N THR A 121 -3.60 -10.84 -1.06
CA THR A 121 -2.75 -9.67 -1.31
C THR A 121 -2.37 -9.55 -2.76
N THR A 122 -1.95 -10.63 -3.42
CA THR A 122 -1.55 -10.58 -4.83
C THR A 122 -2.73 -10.34 -5.76
N VAL A 123 -3.92 -10.87 -5.47
CA VAL A 123 -5.14 -10.52 -6.20
C VAL A 123 -5.48 -9.05 -6.03
N GLY A 124 -5.36 -8.51 -4.81
CA GLY A 124 -5.55 -7.08 -4.56
C GLY A 124 -4.55 -6.20 -5.33
N MET A 125 -3.28 -6.63 -5.41
CA MET A 125 -2.27 -5.98 -6.24
C MET A 125 -2.65 -6.07 -7.73
N LEU A 126 -3.05 -7.24 -8.23
CA LEU A 126 -3.39 -7.45 -9.64
C LEU A 126 -4.58 -6.60 -10.09
N GLN A 127 -5.59 -6.42 -9.25
CA GLN A 127 -6.74 -5.54 -9.55
C GLN A 127 -6.33 -4.07 -9.71
N ARG A 128 -5.29 -3.66 -8.99
CA ARG A 128 -4.75 -2.30 -8.99
C ARG A 128 -3.49 -2.18 -9.85
N ALA A 129 -3.08 -3.29 -10.47
CA ALA A 129 -1.89 -3.35 -11.28
C ALA A 129 -2.14 -2.64 -12.60
N SER A 130 -1.11 -1.93 -13.01
CA SER A 130 -1.07 -0.93 -14.05
C SER A 130 -1.13 -1.42 -15.49
N TRP A 131 -1.46 -2.69 -15.76
CA TRP A 131 -1.29 -3.23 -17.13
C TRP A 131 -2.19 -2.53 -18.18
N VAL A 132 -3.18 -1.74 -17.72
CA VAL A 132 -3.98 -0.78 -18.50
C VAL A 132 -4.04 0.57 -17.77
N ARG A 133 -2.91 1.08 -17.25
CA ARG A 133 -2.89 2.31 -16.46
C ARG A 133 -3.00 3.53 -17.36
N ASP A 134 -3.94 4.38 -16.99
CA ASP A 134 -3.76 5.81 -17.11
C ASP A 134 -2.78 6.20 -16.00
N GLU A 135 -1.65 6.82 -16.34
CA GLU A 135 -0.59 7.13 -15.37
C GLU A 135 -1.05 8.08 -14.27
N SER A 136 -2.21 8.69 -14.51
CA SER A 136 -2.88 9.72 -13.76
C SER A 136 -3.69 9.28 -12.53
N ASP A 137 -3.98 7.99 -12.35
CA ASP A 137 -4.77 7.53 -11.21
C ASP A 137 -3.91 7.34 -9.95
N LEU A 138 -3.71 8.43 -9.19
CA LEU A 138 -2.93 8.44 -7.95
C LEU A 138 -3.54 7.61 -6.82
N VAL A 139 -4.87 7.41 -6.82
CA VAL A 139 -5.58 6.68 -5.75
C VAL A 139 -5.28 5.19 -5.85
N ASP A 140 -5.44 4.61 -7.04
CA ASP A 140 -5.19 3.18 -7.26
C ASP A 140 -3.73 2.80 -7.01
N ARG A 141 -2.80 3.71 -7.32
CA ARG A 141 -1.37 3.54 -7.04
C ARG A 141 -1.03 3.51 -5.57
N ARG A 142 -1.62 4.41 -4.77
CA ARG A 142 -1.44 4.37 -3.31
C ARG A 142 -1.96 3.07 -2.72
N GLN A 143 -3.10 2.59 -3.22
CA GLN A 143 -3.62 1.30 -2.82
C GLN A 143 -2.68 0.17 -3.24
N PHE A 144 -2.19 0.17 -4.49
CA PHE A 144 -1.21 -0.81 -4.96
C PHE A 144 0.04 -0.85 -4.06
N LEU A 145 0.61 0.31 -3.74
CA LEU A 145 1.76 0.39 -2.83
C LEU A 145 1.42 -0.17 -1.45
N TYR A 146 0.23 0.13 -0.91
CA TYR A 146 -0.23 -0.47 0.35
C TYR A 146 -0.26 -2.00 0.28
N PHE A 147 -0.76 -2.59 -0.81
CA PHE A 147 -0.74 -4.05 -0.99
C PHE A 147 0.68 -4.61 -1.15
N ALA A 148 1.56 -3.91 -1.88
CA ALA A 148 2.96 -4.30 -2.02
C ALA A 148 3.65 -4.32 -0.65
N VAL A 149 3.46 -3.27 0.16
CA VAL A 149 3.98 -3.20 1.53
C VAL A 149 3.36 -4.28 2.42
N ARG A 150 2.06 -4.53 2.31
CA ARG A 150 1.36 -5.61 3.03
C ARG A 150 1.93 -6.98 2.67
N LEU A 151 2.29 -7.21 1.41
CA LEU A 151 2.91 -8.46 0.97
C LEU A 151 4.28 -8.66 1.65
N ASN A 152 5.11 -7.61 1.75
CA ASN A 152 6.37 -7.69 2.49
C ASN A 152 6.17 -7.92 3.99
N ARG A 153 5.12 -7.33 4.59
CA ARG A 153 4.74 -7.61 5.99
C ARG A 153 4.40 -9.07 6.23
N LEU A 154 3.92 -9.81 5.22
CA LEU A 154 3.72 -11.26 5.29
C LEU A 154 5.05 -12.00 5.06
N GLN A 155 5.77 -11.66 3.99
CA GLN A 155 6.89 -12.46 3.50
C GLN A 155 8.16 -12.32 4.35
N VAL A 156 8.51 -11.11 4.79
CA VAL A 156 9.76 -10.89 5.55
C VAL A 156 9.75 -11.64 6.89
N PRO A 157 8.69 -11.56 7.73
CA PRO A 157 8.66 -12.33 8.97
C PRO A 157 8.58 -13.84 8.73
N THR A 158 7.82 -14.29 7.73
CA THR A 158 7.75 -15.72 7.35
C THR A 158 9.14 -16.23 6.95
N ALA A 159 9.86 -15.49 6.10
CA ALA A 159 11.23 -15.84 5.72
C ALA A 159 12.16 -15.93 6.94
N PHE A 160 12.04 -14.98 7.87
CA PHE A 160 12.86 -14.96 9.09
C PHE A 160 12.58 -16.14 10.01
N ILE A 161 11.31 -16.48 10.25
CA ILE A 161 10.92 -17.65 11.05
C ILE A 161 11.46 -18.93 10.40
N ALA A 162 11.23 -19.10 9.10
CA ALA A 162 11.72 -20.25 8.34
C ALA A 162 13.26 -20.36 8.33
N PHE A 163 13.98 -19.25 8.26
CA PHE A 163 15.43 -19.22 8.34
C PHE A 163 15.95 -19.72 9.70
N ILE A 164 15.37 -19.24 10.79
CA ILE A 164 15.73 -19.70 12.15
C ILE A 164 15.44 -21.19 12.29
N ALA A 165 14.27 -21.65 11.83
CA ALA A 165 13.90 -23.06 11.87
C ALA A 165 14.88 -23.92 11.06
N PHE A 166 15.27 -23.46 9.86
CA PHE A 166 16.27 -24.11 9.02
C PHE A 166 17.64 -24.20 9.72
N ILE A 167 18.13 -23.13 10.34
CA ILE A 167 19.41 -23.14 11.07
C ILE A 167 19.41 -24.20 12.17
N GLN A 168 18.29 -24.38 12.88
CA GLN A 168 18.18 -25.40 13.92
C GLN A 168 18.08 -26.82 13.34
N ALA A 169 17.42 -26.96 12.20
CA ALA A 169 17.20 -28.25 11.54
C ALA A 169 18.46 -28.78 10.83
N TYR A 170 19.24 -27.88 10.22
CA TYR A 170 20.39 -28.23 9.38
C TYR A 170 21.49 -29.04 10.10
N PRO A 171 21.88 -28.74 11.35
CA PRO A 171 22.81 -29.57 12.12
C PRO A 171 22.30 -30.99 12.38
N ARG A 172 20.98 -31.20 12.40
CA ARG A 172 20.34 -32.50 12.67
C ARG A 172 20.19 -33.38 11.41
N ARG A 173 20.70 -32.93 10.26
CA ARG A 173 20.62 -33.61 8.94
C ARG A 173 21.19 -35.03 8.87
N GLY A 174 21.92 -35.48 9.89
CA GLY A 174 22.57 -36.81 9.89
C GLY A 174 21.58 -37.98 9.81
N LYS A 175 20.29 -37.73 10.06
CA LYS A 175 19.19 -38.69 9.88
C LYS A 175 18.42 -38.35 8.62
N LEU A 176 18.37 -39.30 7.67
CA LEU A 176 17.61 -39.13 6.41
C LEU A 176 16.11 -38.93 6.64
N ASP A 177 15.57 -39.44 7.75
CA ASP A 177 14.15 -39.29 8.11
C ASP A 177 13.76 -37.84 8.36
N ASP A 178 14.72 -36.99 8.73
CA ASP A 178 14.52 -35.55 8.98
C ASP A 178 14.83 -34.69 7.75
N LEU A 179 15.15 -35.29 6.59
CA LEU A 179 15.47 -34.58 5.36
C LEU A 179 14.36 -33.61 4.93
N ALA A 180 13.11 -34.09 4.99
CA ALA A 180 11.95 -33.28 4.62
C ALA A 180 11.78 -32.05 5.53
N PHE A 181 12.15 -32.16 6.81
CA PHE A 181 12.00 -31.09 7.79
C PHE A 181 12.78 -29.85 7.37
N TRP A 182 14.09 -30.00 7.15
CA TRP A 182 14.95 -28.86 6.85
C TRP A 182 14.78 -28.36 5.41
N LEU A 183 14.44 -29.24 4.45
CA LEU A 183 14.16 -28.83 3.07
C LEU A 183 12.87 -28.00 2.94
N LEU A 184 11.83 -28.31 3.72
CA LEU A 184 10.58 -27.54 3.71
C LEU A 184 10.79 -26.11 4.22
N PHE A 185 11.46 -25.96 5.37
CA PHE A 185 11.78 -24.63 5.90
C PHE A 185 12.78 -23.88 5.02
N LEU A 186 13.73 -24.57 4.38
CA LEU A 186 14.59 -23.97 3.37
C LEU A 186 13.78 -23.43 2.18
N LEU A 187 12.82 -24.20 1.69
CA LEU A 187 11.97 -23.79 0.58
C LEU A 187 11.12 -22.56 0.93
N ILE A 188 10.50 -22.55 2.12
CA ILE A 188 9.71 -21.40 2.61
C ILE A 188 10.59 -20.16 2.74
N PHE A 189 11.80 -20.31 3.28
CA PHE A 189 12.78 -19.23 3.40
C PHE A 189 13.15 -18.67 2.01
N ILE A 190 13.55 -19.53 1.07
CA ILE A 190 13.95 -19.10 -0.28
C ILE A 190 12.78 -18.42 -0.99
N TRP A 191 11.61 -19.04 -0.99
CA TRP A 191 10.41 -18.49 -1.63
C TRP A 191 10.11 -17.09 -1.09
N ASN A 192 9.93 -16.95 0.22
CA ASN A 192 9.56 -15.66 0.80
C ASN A 192 10.66 -14.60 0.65
N THR A 193 11.93 -15.00 0.70
CA THR A 193 13.06 -14.08 0.48
C THR A 193 13.09 -13.58 -0.96
N VAL A 194 13.03 -14.47 -1.96
CA VAL A 194 13.07 -14.07 -3.37
C VAL A 194 11.90 -13.16 -3.72
N PHE A 195 10.69 -13.56 -3.35
CA PHE A 195 9.51 -12.75 -3.67
C PHE A 195 9.46 -11.42 -2.90
N SER A 196 9.92 -11.36 -1.65
CA SER A 196 9.98 -10.09 -0.91
C SER A 196 11.02 -9.13 -1.48
N VAL A 197 12.18 -9.63 -1.93
CA VAL A 197 13.20 -8.82 -2.60
C VAL A 197 12.70 -8.32 -3.95
N MET A 198 12.08 -9.19 -4.75
CA MET A 198 11.48 -8.78 -6.04
C MET A 198 10.38 -7.76 -5.84
N ASN A 199 9.51 -7.94 -4.84
CA ASN A 199 8.45 -7.01 -4.51
C ASN A 199 9.00 -5.68 -3.97
N ALA A 200 10.03 -5.72 -3.12
CA ALA A 200 10.73 -4.54 -2.63
C ALA A 200 11.30 -3.71 -3.80
N TYR A 201 12.02 -4.35 -4.71
CA TYR A 201 12.66 -3.67 -5.82
C TYR A 201 11.68 -3.21 -6.91
N ASN A 202 10.84 -4.12 -7.42
CA ASN A 202 9.98 -3.85 -8.58
C ASN A 202 8.73 -3.03 -8.23
N ASN A 203 8.16 -3.22 -7.03
CA ASN A 203 6.88 -2.62 -6.67
C ASN A 203 7.07 -1.50 -5.65
N ILE A 204 7.73 -1.75 -4.52
CA ILE A 204 7.81 -0.78 -3.41
C ILE A 204 8.72 0.39 -3.77
N THR A 205 9.97 0.13 -4.17
CA THR A 205 10.93 1.20 -4.53
C THR A 205 10.38 2.04 -5.67
N TRP A 206 9.96 1.39 -6.76
CA TRP A 206 9.44 2.06 -7.94
C TRP A 206 8.22 2.93 -7.64
N GLU A 207 7.20 2.40 -6.96
CA GLU A 207 5.99 3.17 -6.68
C GLU A 207 6.21 4.23 -5.59
N THR A 208 7.09 3.98 -4.62
CA THR A 208 7.42 4.98 -3.58
C THR A 208 8.11 6.19 -4.20
N GLU A 209 9.17 5.99 -4.98
CA GLU A 209 9.90 7.09 -5.62
C GLU A 209 9.00 7.89 -6.57
N ARG A 210 8.16 7.19 -7.33
CA ARG A 210 7.27 7.84 -8.30
C ARG A 210 6.11 8.58 -7.62
N LEU A 211 5.51 8.03 -6.57
CA LEU A 211 4.46 8.74 -5.80
C LEU A 211 5.03 9.90 -4.99
N GLN A 212 6.25 9.77 -4.46
CA GLN A 212 6.94 10.86 -3.77
C GLN A 212 7.23 12.02 -4.73
N TYR A 213 7.44 11.72 -6.02
CA TYR A 213 7.59 12.73 -7.05
C TYR A 213 6.28 13.44 -7.41
N GLU A 214 5.16 12.70 -7.53
CA GLU A 214 3.88 13.22 -8.01
C GLU A 214 3.02 13.86 -6.90
N GLU A 215 2.91 13.26 -5.71
CA GLU A 215 2.10 13.79 -4.58
C GLU A 215 2.94 14.45 -3.47
N GLY A 216 4.25 14.20 -3.43
CA GLY A 216 5.12 14.65 -2.34
C GLY A 216 4.96 13.80 -1.07
N GLU A 217 4.13 14.25 -0.12
CA GLU A 217 3.98 13.58 1.18
C GLU A 217 3.00 12.40 1.14
N MET A 218 3.51 11.20 1.38
CA MET A 218 2.75 9.94 1.39
C MET A 218 3.08 9.08 2.63
N PRO A 219 2.17 8.19 3.07
CA PRO A 219 2.37 7.39 4.29
C PRO A 219 3.57 6.44 4.23
N PHE A 220 4.04 6.08 3.03
CA PHE A 220 5.20 5.22 2.81
C PHE A 220 6.36 5.95 2.10
N GLY A 221 6.52 7.26 2.31
CA GLY A 221 7.50 8.07 1.57
C GLY A 221 8.97 7.70 1.81
N ASN A 222 9.29 6.98 2.89
CA ASN A 222 10.62 6.40 3.07
C ASN A 222 10.64 4.95 2.56
N THR A 223 11.32 4.72 1.43
CA THR A 223 11.43 3.42 0.77
C THR A 223 11.95 2.32 1.70
N PHE A 224 12.94 2.60 2.55
CA PHE A 224 13.49 1.59 3.46
C PHE A 224 12.46 1.14 4.50
N LEU A 225 11.74 2.10 5.10
CA LEU A 225 10.66 1.79 6.05
C LEU A 225 9.51 1.06 5.34
N ALA A 226 9.16 1.47 4.11
CA ALA A 226 8.14 0.81 3.31
C ALA A 226 8.48 -0.65 3.01
N ILE A 227 9.75 -0.96 2.67
CA ILE A 227 10.22 -2.34 2.46
C ILE A 227 10.03 -3.18 3.72
N LEU A 228 10.30 -2.62 4.90
CA LEU A 228 10.10 -3.27 6.20
C LEU A 228 8.64 -3.31 6.65
N GLY A 229 7.71 -2.72 5.89
CA GLY A 229 6.32 -2.65 6.31
C GLY A 229 6.03 -1.54 7.31
N ILE A 230 6.92 -0.59 7.55
CA ILE A 230 6.74 0.47 8.54
C ILE A 230 6.27 1.75 7.83
N PRO A 231 5.13 2.34 8.23
CA PRO A 231 4.70 3.63 7.67
C PRO A 231 5.63 4.75 8.15
N THR A 232 5.96 5.68 7.26
CA THR A 232 6.76 6.89 7.55
C THR A 232 5.96 7.92 8.34
N THR A 233 4.66 8.02 8.04
CA THR A 233 3.75 8.98 8.67
C THR A 233 2.48 8.26 9.08
N ALA A 234 1.87 8.65 10.21
CA ALA A 234 0.61 8.09 10.68
C ALA A 234 -0.62 8.50 9.84
N LYS A 235 -0.44 9.17 8.69
CA LYS A 235 -1.53 9.55 7.79
C LYS A 235 -2.28 8.28 7.36
N GLU A 236 -3.58 8.27 7.62
CA GLU A 236 -4.47 7.19 7.24
C GLU A 236 -4.46 6.98 5.72
N LEU A 237 -4.66 5.73 5.30
CA LEU A 237 -4.88 5.41 3.89
C LEU A 237 -6.10 6.19 3.38
N PRO A 238 -6.09 6.66 2.12
CA PRO A 238 -7.28 7.29 1.56
C PRO A 238 -8.46 6.30 1.62
N PRO A 239 -9.65 6.75 2.06
CA PRO A 239 -10.82 5.89 2.16
C PRO A 239 -11.18 5.34 0.77
N ASN A 240 -11.65 4.10 0.74
CA ASN A 240 -12.24 3.54 -0.48
C ASN A 240 -13.48 4.38 -0.84
N PRO A 241 -13.68 4.78 -2.10
CA PRO A 241 -14.90 5.49 -2.52
C PRO A 241 -16.19 4.71 -2.24
N LYS A 242 -16.08 3.39 -2.01
CA LYS A 242 -17.10 2.63 -1.29
C LYS A 242 -16.89 2.88 0.20
N GLY A 243 -17.50 3.94 0.71
CA GLY A 243 -17.54 4.19 2.15
C GLY A 243 -18.19 2.99 2.84
N ASP A 244 -17.39 2.29 3.64
CA ASP A 244 -17.73 1.41 4.76
C ASP A 244 -16.44 1.02 5.51
#